data_AF-A0A842VFV2-F1
#
_entry.id   AF-A0A842VFV2-F1
#
_cell.length_a   1.000
_cell.length_b   1.000
_cell.length_c   1.000
_cell.angle_alpha   90.00
_cell.angle_beta   90.00
_cell.angle_gamma   90.00
#
_symmetry.space_group_name_H-M   'P 1'
#
loop_
_entity.id
_entity.type
_entity.pdbx_description
1 polymer ?
#
loop_
_entity_poly.entity_id
_entity_poly.type
_entity_poly.pdbx_seq_one_letter_code
_entity_poly.pdbx_strand_id
1 'polypeptide(L)'
;MMETEEIAKYIKGIVICKESGEYLLDLILDSELNPVLLSSFVGALSLFGKGNLGKIEEINIQGLDVNMVIVYKYNLILIAILSKEFMTDDIRSEAEKALDMFYSSYVNEVNDFKEVVNISIFKEFKKLLYMQIHDLSEILNDKEKEAEVKDFGFFTDAIKKWKNHKEAS
;
A
#
# COMPACT_ATOMS: atom_id res chain seq x y z
N MET A 1 -19.71 2.85 12.77
CA MET A 1 -18.24 2.79 12.72
C MET A 1 -17.95 1.37 12.28
N MET A 2 -17.53 1.17 11.03
CA MET A 2 -17.20 -0.16 10.53
C MET A 2 -15.92 -0.60 11.26
N GLU A 3 -15.96 -1.74 11.94
CA GLU A 3 -14.82 -2.22 12.75
C GLU A 3 -13.69 -2.66 11.82
N THR A 4 -12.44 -2.39 12.19
CA THR A 4 -11.22 -2.70 11.41
C THR A 4 -11.19 -4.15 10.91
N GLU A 5 -11.86 -5.06 11.61
CA GLU A 5 -12.05 -6.48 11.26
C GLU A 5 -12.85 -6.69 9.95
N GLU A 6 -13.80 -5.82 9.59
CA GLU A 6 -14.55 -5.98 8.33
C GLU A 6 -13.71 -5.59 7.12
N ILE A 7 -12.84 -4.59 7.27
CA ILE A 7 -11.93 -4.13 6.22
C ILE A 7 -10.80 -5.15 6.01
N ALA A 8 -10.33 -5.75 7.10
CA ALA A 8 -9.32 -6.81 7.10
C ALA A 8 -9.76 -8.08 6.37
N LYS A 9 -11.05 -8.21 6.00
CA LYS A 9 -11.54 -9.31 5.13
C LYS A 9 -10.96 -9.23 3.73
N TYR A 10 -10.66 -8.04 3.23
CA TYR A 10 -10.17 -7.83 1.86
C TYR A 10 -8.70 -7.44 1.85
N ILE A 11 -8.32 -6.42 2.62
CA ILE A 11 -6.96 -5.87 2.68
C ILE A 11 -6.41 -6.09 4.08
N LYS A 12 -5.35 -6.89 4.17
CA LYS A 12 -4.71 -7.28 5.43
C LYS A 12 -3.69 -6.24 5.87
N GLY A 13 -3.00 -5.63 4.91
CA GLY A 13 -2.13 -4.50 5.18
C GLY A 13 -1.42 -3.94 3.95
N ILE A 14 -0.76 -2.81 4.13
CA ILE A 14 0.08 -2.15 3.12
C ILE A 14 1.40 -1.78 3.77
N VAL A 15 2.50 -2.03 3.08
CA VAL A 15 3.85 -1.65 3.50
C VAL A 15 4.51 -0.86 2.38
N ILE A 16 5.22 0.22 2.74
CA ILE A 16 6.11 0.96 1.86
C ILE A 16 7.50 0.99 2.49
N CYS A 17 8.50 0.57 1.71
CA CYS A 17 9.88 0.50 2.13
C CYS A 17 10.81 0.89 0.98
N LYS A 18 12.08 1.17 1.30
CA LYS A 18 13.13 1.36 0.28
C LYS A 18 13.59 0.01 -0.27
N GLU A 19 14.23 0.03 -1.44
CA GLU A 19 14.90 -1.16 -2.00
C GLU A 19 15.95 -1.77 -1.05
N SER A 20 16.49 -0.96 -0.13
CA SER A 20 17.43 -1.38 0.90
C SER A 20 16.79 -2.12 2.08
N GLY A 21 15.45 -2.18 2.12
CA GLY A 21 14.67 -2.77 3.21
C GLY A 21 14.33 -1.83 4.36
N GLU A 22 14.68 -0.55 4.28
CA GLU A 22 14.29 0.46 5.28
C GLU A 22 12.78 0.71 5.24
N TYR A 23 12.11 0.55 6.37
CA TYR A 23 10.68 0.78 6.51
C TYR A 23 10.35 2.27 6.53
N LEU A 24 9.41 2.68 5.68
CA LEU A 24 8.91 4.05 5.65
C LEU A 24 7.50 4.12 6.22
N LEU A 25 6.64 3.17 5.82
CA LEU A 25 5.26 3.14 6.25
C LEU A 25 4.76 1.70 6.34
N ASP A 26 3.98 1.43 7.37
CA ASP A 26 3.16 0.23 7.50
C ASP A 26 1.72 0.63 7.81
N LEU A 27 0.74 -0.11 7.29
CA LEU A 27 -0.65 -0.05 7.68
C LEU A 27 -1.12 -1.48 7.79
N ILE A 28 -1.10 -2.02 9.00
CA ILE A 28 -1.50 -3.40 9.27
C ILE A 28 -2.91 -3.36 9.86
N LEU A 29 -3.84 -4.01 9.17
CA LEU A 29 -5.25 -4.09 9.55
C LEU A 29 -5.59 -5.45 10.15
N ASP A 30 -4.89 -6.50 9.72
CA ASP A 30 -4.99 -7.84 10.30
C ASP A 30 -3.92 -8.05 11.38
N SER A 31 -4.37 -8.29 12.62
CA SER A 31 -3.49 -8.55 13.77
C SER A 31 -2.69 -9.84 13.68
N GLU A 32 -3.06 -10.77 12.80
CA GLU A 32 -2.30 -12.00 12.55
C GLU A 32 -1.04 -11.74 11.72
N LEU A 33 -0.95 -10.60 11.03
CA LEU A 33 0.26 -10.20 10.31
C LEU A 33 1.31 -9.70 11.29
N ASN A 34 2.43 -10.41 11.36
CA ASN A 34 3.59 -9.98 12.14
C ASN A 34 4.48 -9.02 11.31
N PRO A 35 4.63 -7.74 11.71
CA PRO A 35 5.46 -6.77 10.98
C PRO A 35 6.94 -7.20 10.83
N VAL A 36 7.46 -7.99 11.78
CA VAL A 36 8.84 -8.50 11.75
C VAL A 36 9.04 -9.54 10.65
N LEU A 37 8.02 -10.33 10.34
CA LEU A 37 8.09 -11.30 9.24
C LEU A 37 8.05 -10.59 7.89
N LEU A 38 7.27 -9.51 7.78
CA LEU A 38 7.24 -8.68 6.59
C LEU A 38 8.59 -8.00 6.34
N SER A 39 9.29 -7.57 7.39
CA SER A 39 10.59 -6.92 7.22
C SER A 39 11.68 -7.88 6.78
N SER A 40 11.64 -9.09 7.34
CA SER A 40 12.49 -10.20 6.92
C SER A 40 12.21 -10.58 5.46
N PHE A 41 10.94 -10.58 5.06
CA PHE A 41 10.53 -10.84 3.68
C PHE A 41 11.02 -9.77 2.70
N VAL A 42 10.80 -8.49 3.01
CA VAL A 42 11.32 -7.35 2.21
C VAL A 42 12.84 -7.42 2.08
N GLY A 43 13.55 -7.69 3.19
CA GLY A 43 14.99 -7.88 3.17
C GLY A 43 15.40 -9.01 2.23
N ALA A 44 14.67 -10.13 2.24
CA ALA A 44 14.91 -11.23 1.32
C ALA A 44 14.59 -10.88 -0.13
N LEU A 45 13.62 -10.00 -0.41
CA LEU A 45 13.35 -9.52 -1.78
C LEU A 45 14.57 -8.86 -2.42
N SER A 46 15.42 -8.18 -1.63
CA SER A 46 16.67 -7.59 -2.12
C SER A 46 17.65 -8.63 -2.69
N LEU A 47 17.58 -9.89 -2.24
CA LEU A 47 18.43 -10.99 -2.70
C LEU A 47 18.14 -11.40 -4.15
N PHE A 48 16.94 -11.12 -4.66
CA PHE A 48 16.60 -11.39 -6.07
C PHE A 48 17.32 -10.44 -7.04
N GLY A 49 17.95 -9.38 -6.52
CA GLY A 49 18.71 -8.41 -7.29
C GLY A 49 17.83 -7.39 -8.03
N LYS A 50 18.39 -6.21 -8.29
CA LYS A 50 17.66 -5.05 -8.88
C LYS A 50 16.96 -5.37 -10.20
N GLY A 51 17.49 -6.30 -10.99
CA GLY A 51 16.93 -6.69 -12.29
C GLY A 51 15.74 -7.67 -12.24
N ASN A 52 15.48 -8.31 -11.09
CA ASN A 52 14.37 -9.25 -10.93
C ASN A 52 13.30 -8.77 -9.97
N LEU A 53 13.63 -7.86 -9.04
CA LEU A 53 12.67 -7.32 -8.08
C LEU A 53 11.44 -6.70 -8.76
N GLY A 54 11.64 -5.89 -9.80
CA GLY A 54 10.55 -5.29 -10.57
C GLY A 54 9.79 -6.28 -11.47
N LYS A 55 10.20 -7.54 -11.53
CA LYS A 55 9.50 -8.63 -12.25
C LYS A 55 8.68 -9.52 -11.30
N ILE A 56 8.81 -9.32 -9.99
CA ILE A 56 8.00 -10.03 -9.01
C ILE A 56 6.64 -9.36 -8.99
N GLU A 57 5.67 -10.03 -9.57
CA GLU A 57 4.31 -9.50 -9.70
C GLU A 57 3.45 -9.89 -8.50
N GLU A 58 3.60 -11.14 -8.07
CA GLU A 58 2.77 -11.74 -7.02
C GLU A 58 3.59 -12.76 -6.23
N ILE A 59 3.38 -12.80 -4.90
CA ILE A 59 3.90 -13.84 -4.04
C ILE A 59 2.75 -14.51 -3.28
N ASN A 60 2.69 -15.83 -3.41
CA ASN A 60 1.74 -16.71 -2.73
C ASN A 60 2.47 -17.42 -1.57
N ILE A 61 2.06 -17.16 -0.33
CA ILE A 61 2.69 -17.79 0.85
C ILE A 61 1.82 -18.95 1.33
N GLN A 62 2.30 -20.18 1.18
CA GLN A 62 1.58 -21.36 1.67
C GLN A 62 1.51 -21.34 3.20
N GLY A 63 0.30 -21.49 3.75
CA GLY A 63 0.04 -21.46 5.20
C GLY A 63 -0.43 -20.10 5.73
N LEU A 64 -0.45 -19.06 4.89
CA LEU A 64 -1.17 -17.81 5.13
C LEU A 64 -2.18 -17.65 4.00
N ASP A 65 -3.45 -17.38 4.31
CA ASP A 65 -4.49 -17.14 3.30
C ASP A 65 -4.41 -15.70 2.74
N VAL A 66 -3.23 -15.35 2.22
CA VAL A 66 -2.93 -14.02 1.70
C VAL A 66 -2.26 -14.07 0.32
N ASN A 67 -2.60 -13.09 -0.51
CA ASN A 67 -1.91 -12.78 -1.76
C ASN A 67 -1.15 -11.47 -1.58
N MET A 68 0.11 -11.41 -2.03
CA MET A 68 0.90 -10.18 -1.97
C MET A 68 1.11 -9.61 -3.37
N VAL A 69 0.70 -8.35 -3.55
CA VAL A 69 0.97 -7.58 -4.76
C VAL A 69 2.14 -6.66 -4.48
N ILE A 70 3.18 -6.77 -5.31
CA ILE A 70 4.44 -6.06 -5.12
C ILE A 70 4.65 -5.10 -6.28
N VAL A 71 4.84 -3.82 -5.94
CA VAL A 71 5.11 -2.75 -6.89
C VAL A 71 6.46 -2.12 -6.56
N TYR A 72 7.30 -1.97 -7.59
CA TYR A 72 8.62 -1.36 -7.47
C TYR A 72 8.75 -0.14 -8.40
N LYS A 73 8.86 1.06 -7.81
CA LYS A 73 9.09 2.34 -8.51
C LYS A 73 9.91 3.28 -7.64
N TYR A 74 10.70 4.18 -8.23
CA TYR A 74 11.46 5.21 -7.51
C TYR A 74 12.40 4.70 -6.40
N ASN A 75 12.94 3.49 -6.55
CA ASN A 75 13.71 2.78 -5.51
C ASN A 75 12.92 2.50 -4.21
N LEU A 76 11.59 2.53 -4.32
CA LEU A 76 10.64 2.15 -3.28
C LEU A 76 9.93 0.86 -3.69
N ILE A 77 9.56 0.09 -2.69
CA ILE A 77 8.74 -1.11 -2.81
C ILE A 77 7.45 -0.85 -2.02
N LEU A 78 6.32 -1.03 -2.67
CA LEU A 78 5.01 -1.14 -2.01
C LEU A 78 4.55 -2.59 -2.06
N ILE A 79 4.15 -3.11 -0.90
CA ILE A 79 3.58 -4.44 -0.75
C ILE A 79 2.15 -4.28 -0.24
N ALA A 80 1.17 -4.63 -1.07
CA ALA A 80 -0.22 -4.76 -0.66
C ALA A 80 -0.48 -6.22 -0.32
N ILE A 81 -0.92 -6.47 0.93
CA ILE A 81 -1.22 -7.80 1.45
C ILE A 81 -2.73 -7.93 1.47
N LEU A 82 -3.24 -8.85 0.67
CA LEU A 82 -4.65 -9.04 0.40
C LEU A 82 -5.09 -10.39 0.94
N SER A 83 -6.36 -10.53 1.29
CA SER A 83 -6.96 -11.85 1.50
C SER A 83 -6.92 -12.63 0.19
N LYS A 84 -6.63 -13.93 0.27
CA LYS A 84 -6.56 -14.82 -0.91
C LYS A 84 -7.86 -14.87 -1.71
N GLU A 85 -8.99 -14.65 -1.04
CA GLU A 85 -10.32 -14.63 -1.66
C GLU A 85 -10.62 -13.30 -2.38
N PHE A 86 -9.80 -12.27 -2.16
CA PHE A 86 -9.96 -10.97 -2.78
C PHE A 86 -9.20 -10.91 -4.11
N MET A 87 -9.95 -10.97 -5.21
CA MET A 87 -9.43 -10.85 -6.57
C MET A 87 -9.91 -9.53 -7.16
N THR A 88 -9.00 -8.58 -7.34
CA THR A 88 -9.29 -7.34 -8.06
C THR A 88 -8.23 -7.10 -9.12
N ASP A 89 -8.66 -7.10 -10.39
CA ASP A 89 -7.77 -6.95 -11.55
C ASP A 89 -7.01 -5.61 -11.53
N ASP A 90 -7.53 -4.60 -10.82
CA ASP A 90 -6.99 -3.24 -10.76
C ASP A 90 -6.08 -2.96 -9.54
N ILE A 91 -5.94 -3.89 -8.59
CA ILE A 91 -5.23 -3.61 -7.32
C ILE A 91 -3.77 -3.21 -7.52
N ARG A 92 -3.14 -3.74 -8.58
CA ARG A 92 -1.76 -3.38 -8.93
C ARG A 92 -1.66 -1.96 -9.47
N SER A 93 -2.57 -1.58 -10.37
CA SER A 93 -2.67 -0.22 -10.89
C SER A 93 -2.88 0.77 -9.75
N GLU A 94 -3.70 0.40 -8.78
CA GLU A 94 -3.89 1.20 -7.57
C GLU A 94 -2.64 1.25 -6.69
N ALA A 95 -1.99 0.12 -6.42
CA ALA A 95 -0.71 0.09 -5.71
C ALA A 95 0.36 0.97 -6.40
N GLU A 96 0.42 1.00 -7.73
CA GLU A 96 1.29 1.90 -8.50
C GLU A 96 0.94 3.37 -8.28
N LYS A 97 -0.35 3.74 -8.37
CA LYS A 97 -0.79 5.12 -8.08
C LYS A 97 -0.51 5.53 -6.64
N ALA A 98 -0.67 4.63 -5.68
CA ALA A 98 -0.30 4.85 -4.28
C ALA A 98 1.17 5.25 -4.14
N LEU A 99 2.03 4.49 -4.81
CA LEU A 99 3.47 4.68 -4.75
C LEU A 99 3.88 5.97 -5.45
N ASP A 100 3.23 6.30 -6.57
CA ASP A 100 3.40 7.59 -7.27
C ASP A 100 3.01 8.77 -6.37
N MET A 101 1.89 8.66 -5.65
CA MET A 101 1.46 9.67 -4.68
C MET A 101 2.42 9.81 -3.51
N PHE A 102 2.84 8.68 -2.94
CA PHE A 102 3.77 8.67 -1.81
C PHE A 102 5.07 9.36 -2.21
N TYR A 103 5.67 8.94 -3.33
CA TYR A 103 6.90 9.53 -3.83
C TYR A 103 6.75 11.02 -4.13
N SER A 104 5.68 11.42 -4.83
CA SER A 104 5.44 12.82 -5.17
C SER A 104 5.23 13.70 -3.93
N SER A 105 4.67 13.15 -2.86
CA SER A 105 4.37 13.87 -1.63
C SER A 105 5.59 14.07 -0.73
N TYR A 106 6.55 13.14 -0.80
CA TYR A 106 7.71 13.05 0.10
C TYR A 106 9.04 12.91 -0.64
N VAL A 107 9.11 13.45 -1.86
CA VAL A 107 10.29 13.29 -2.74
C VAL A 107 11.57 13.78 -2.08
N ASN A 108 11.49 14.84 -1.26
CA ASN A 108 12.65 15.39 -0.59
C ASN A 108 13.08 14.46 0.55
N GLU A 109 12.14 13.98 1.34
CA GLU A 109 12.41 13.13 2.51
C GLU A 109 12.84 11.71 2.12
N VAL A 110 12.41 11.25 0.95
CA VAL A 110 12.88 9.99 0.35
C VAL A 110 14.29 10.12 -0.22
N ASN A 111 14.63 11.27 -0.82
CA ASN A 111 15.89 11.47 -1.54
C ASN A 111 17.00 12.20 -0.74
N ASP A 112 16.70 12.87 0.37
CA ASP A 112 17.71 13.60 1.14
C ASP A 112 18.37 12.66 2.17
N PHE A 113 19.43 11.99 1.70
CA PHE A 113 20.08 10.80 2.28
C PHE A 113 21.01 11.05 3.48
N LYS A 114 20.67 11.95 4.43
CA LYS A 114 21.64 12.28 5.51
C LYS A 114 21.32 11.76 6.90
N GLU A 115 20.09 11.40 7.21
CA GLU A 115 19.73 10.91 8.55
C GLU A 115 18.68 9.80 8.51
N VAL A 116 18.55 9.08 9.63
CA VAL A 116 17.45 8.14 9.89
C VAL A 116 16.14 8.84 9.56
N VAL A 117 15.39 8.31 8.59
CA VAL A 117 14.13 8.94 8.17
C VAL A 117 13.17 8.91 9.37
N ASN A 118 12.72 10.08 9.82
CA ASN A 118 11.70 10.16 10.84
C ASN A 118 10.37 9.69 10.25
N ILE A 119 10.04 8.41 10.42
CA ILE A 119 8.83 7.78 9.86
C ILE A 119 7.51 8.48 10.27
N SER A 120 7.53 9.31 11.32
CA SER A 120 6.34 10.04 11.75
C SER A 120 5.85 11.07 10.72
N ILE A 121 6.71 11.52 9.80
CA ILE A 121 6.33 12.42 8.69
C ILE A 121 5.32 11.78 7.74
N PHE A 122 5.28 10.44 7.68
CA PHE A 122 4.38 9.68 6.80
C PHE A 122 3.02 9.38 7.44
N LYS A 123 2.76 9.84 8.68
CA LYS A 123 1.50 9.59 9.38
C LYS A 123 0.27 10.09 8.62
N GLU A 124 0.37 11.24 7.96
CA GLU A 124 -0.74 11.77 7.17
C GLU A 124 -1.04 10.89 5.95
N PHE A 125 -0.02 10.35 5.28
CA PHE A 125 -0.22 9.38 4.21
C PHE A 125 -0.85 8.09 4.72
N LYS A 126 -0.43 7.60 5.90
CA LYS A 126 -1.04 6.42 6.54
C LYS A 126 -2.53 6.62 6.81
N LYS A 127 -2.93 7.83 7.24
CA LYS A 127 -4.36 8.18 7.42
C LYS A 127 -5.11 8.20 6.08
N LEU A 128 -4.51 8.79 5.03
CA LEU A 128 -5.11 8.80 3.69
C LEU A 128 -5.33 7.39 3.16
N LEU A 129 -4.33 6.51 3.27
CA LEU A 129 -4.45 5.10 2.91
C LEU A 129 -5.58 4.42 3.69
N TYR A 130 -5.64 4.63 5.00
CA TYR A 130 -6.69 4.04 5.83
C TYR A 130 -8.10 4.47 5.38
N MET A 131 -8.28 5.77 5.10
CA MET A 131 -9.57 6.29 4.61
C MET A 131 -9.95 5.67 3.26
N GLN A 132 -9.01 5.52 2.34
CA GLN A 132 -9.29 4.93 1.02
C GLN A 132 -9.68 3.46 1.10
N ILE A 133 -8.98 2.68 1.93
CA ILE A 133 -9.30 1.27 2.16
C ILE A 133 -10.70 1.16 2.80
N HIS A 134 -11.04 2.07 3.72
CA HIS A 134 -12.37 2.12 4.31
C HIS A 134 -13.45 2.43 3.26
N ASP A 135 -13.26 3.49 2.44
CA ASP A 135 -14.19 3.86 1.37
C ASP A 135 -14.40 2.69 0.39
N LEU A 136 -13.33 1.98 0.02
CA LEU A 136 -13.40 0.79 -0.82
C LEU A 136 -14.22 -0.33 -0.15
N SER A 137 -14.00 -0.58 1.15
CA SER A 137 -14.74 -1.60 1.88
C SER A 137 -16.24 -1.27 1.95
N GLU A 138 -16.61 0.01 2.08
CA GLU A 138 -18.01 0.42 2.03
C GLU A 138 -18.64 0.13 0.66
N ILE A 139 -17.92 0.40 -0.42
CA ILE A 139 -18.37 0.11 -1.79
C ILE A 139 -18.52 -1.40 -2.01
N LEU A 140 -17.55 -2.21 -1.57
CA LEU A 140 -17.58 -3.67 -1.74
C LEU A 140 -18.70 -4.34 -0.93
N ASN A 141 -19.08 -3.77 0.21
CA ASN A 141 -20.20 -4.26 1.01
C ASN A 141 -21.56 -3.87 0.43
N ASP A 142 -21.59 -2.93 -0.51
CA ASP A 142 -22.78 -2.44 -1.20
C ASP A 142 -22.90 -3.13 -2.57
N LYS A 143 -23.51 -4.32 -2.62
CA LYS A 143 -23.60 -5.20 -3.81
C LYS A 143 -24.21 -4.54 -5.07
N GLU A 144 -24.89 -3.40 -4.94
CA GLU A 144 -25.42 -2.63 -6.07
C GLU A 144 -24.36 -1.75 -6.77
N LYS A 145 -23.19 -1.55 -6.16
CA LYS A 145 -22.10 -0.69 -6.68
C LYS A 145 -20.85 -1.44 -7.17
N GLU A 146 -20.88 -2.78 -7.26
CA GLU A 146 -19.77 -3.58 -7.81
C GLU A 146 -19.35 -3.12 -9.22
N ALA A 147 -20.28 -2.57 -10.02
CA ALA A 147 -19.99 -2.02 -11.34
C ALA A 147 -19.21 -0.69 -11.31
N GLU A 148 -19.27 0.07 -10.21
CA GLU A 148 -18.55 1.35 -10.06
C GLU A 148 -17.06 1.15 -9.70
N VAL A 149 -16.69 0.02 -9.09
CA VAL A 149 -15.30 -0.29 -8.69
C VAL A 149 -14.37 -0.39 -9.90
N LYS A 150 -14.88 -0.78 -11.08
CA LYS A 150 -14.08 -0.88 -12.32
C LYS A 150 -13.64 0.45 -12.91
N ASP A 151 -14.23 1.58 -12.48
CA ASP A 151 -13.98 2.91 -13.07
C ASP A 151 -13.45 3.92 -12.03
N PHE A 152 -13.49 3.57 -10.75
CA PHE A 152 -12.96 4.41 -9.67
C PHE A 152 -11.49 4.09 -9.41
N GLY A 153 -10.61 4.92 -9.99
CA GLY A 153 -9.21 4.94 -9.59
C GLY A 153 -9.08 5.34 -8.11
N PHE A 154 -8.94 4.35 -7.24
CA PHE A 154 -8.88 4.38 -5.77
C PHE A 154 -7.91 5.43 -5.20
N PHE A 155 -6.81 5.73 -5.89
CA PHE A 155 -5.89 6.81 -5.51
C PHE A 155 -6.19 8.19 -6.08
N THR A 156 -6.85 8.26 -7.24
CA THR A 156 -6.95 9.49 -8.04
C THR A 156 -7.82 10.59 -7.44
N ASP A 157 -8.89 10.24 -6.72
CA ASP A 157 -9.78 11.25 -6.14
C ASP A 157 -9.26 11.82 -4.80
N ALA A 158 -8.46 11.04 -4.06
CA ALA A 158 -7.71 11.55 -2.91
C ALA A 158 -6.61 12.54 -3.34
N ILE A 159 -5.96 12.32 -4.50
CA ILE A 159 -5.00 13.27 -5.09
C ILE A 159 -5.66 14.62 -5.35
N LYS A 160 -6.87 14.62 -5.93
CA LYS A 160 -7.60 15.86 -6.21
C LYS A 160 -7.93 16.61 -4.92
N LYS A 161 -8.43 15.91 -3.89
CA LYS A 161 -8.77 16.53 -2.60
C LYS A 161 -7.53 17.04 -1.85
N TRP A 162 -6.42 16.31 -1.88
CA TRP A 162 -5.19 16.69 -1.20
C TRP A 162 -4.46 17.87 -1.86
N LYS A 163 -4.37 17.91 -3.20
CA LYS A 163 -3.80 19.07 -3.93
C LYS A 163 -4.56 20.37 -3.63
N ASN A 164 -5.89 20.32 -3.65
CA ASN A 164 -6.72 21.49 -3.35
C ASN A 164 -6.53 22.01 -1.90
N HIS A 165 -6.19 21.13 -0.96
CA HIS A 165 -5.96 21.52 0.43
C HIS A 165 -4.59 22.14 0.67
N LYS A 166 -3.59 21.83 -0.17
CA LYS A 166 -2.21 22.33 -0.08
C LYS A 166 -1.99 23.65 -0.83
N GLU A 167 -2.86 23.96 -1.80
CA GLU A 167 -2.87 25.27 -2.51
C GLU A 167 -3.71 26.32 -1.79
N ALA A 168 -4.50 25.93 -0.79
CA ALA A 168 -5.36 26.80 0.01
C ALA A 168 -4.78 27.16 1.40
N SER A 169 -3.55 26.73 1.71
CA SER A 169 -2.79 27.03 2.94
C SER A 169 -1.46 27.69 2.60
#